data_AF-A0A945LHX5-F1
#
_entry.id   AF-A0A945LHX5-F1
#
_cell.length_a   1.000
_cell.length_b   1.000
_cell.length_c   1.000
_cell.angle_alpha   90.00
_cell.angle_beta   90.00
_cell.angle_gamma   90.00
#
_symmetry.space_group_name_H-M   'P 1'
#
loop_
_entity.id
_entity.type
_entity.pdbx_description
1 polymer ?
#
loop_
_entity_poly.entity_id
_entity_poly.type
_entity_poly.pdbx_seq_one_letter_code
_entity_poly.pdbx_strand_id
1 'polypeptide(L)'
;MSDEKVQIINPPNAVKAKVKVGGPGAVDVATLERAEQAIAAMGDQYLDWVQEDLGKIDAAFVALKAATGDRAQEVDDVFQASHDMKGQGGSYDLITAIGNQLCRMIEKVDTVGDAEVNAIEVHIGAMKLVIAQK
;
A
#
# COMPACT_ATOMS: atom_id res chain seq x y z
N MET A 1 -41.27 -34.62 -24.38
CA MET A 1 -40.36 -33.51 -24.70
C MET A 1 -41.09 -32.24 -24.32
N SER A 2 -40.96 -31.80 -23.07
CA SER A 2 -41.68 -30.63 -22.56
C SER A 2 -40.73 -29.45 -22.64
N ASP A 3 -41.08 -28.46 -23.47
CA ASP A 3 -40.34 -27.22 -23.69
C ASP A 3 -40.20 -26.41 -22.39
N GLU A 4 -38.98 -26.38 -21.85
CA GLU A 4 -38.63 -25.58 -20.68
C GLU A 4 -38.42 -24.12 -21.13
N LYS A 5 -39.39 -23.25 -20.80
CA LYS A 5 -39.34 -21.83 -21.15
C LYS A 5 -38.28 -21.12 -20.30
N VAL A 6 -37.15 -20.82 -20.91
CA VAL A 6 -36.12 -19.94 -20.34
C VAL A 6 -36.72 -18.55 -20.13
N GLN A 7 -36.64 -18.04 -18.89
CA GLN A 7 -37.08 -16.69 -18.53
C GLN A 7 -35.86 -15.83 -18.18
N ILE A 8 -35.55 -14.85 -19.03
CA ILE A 8 -34.43 -13.92 -18.83
C ILE A 8 -34.97 -12.69 -18.09
N ILE A 9 -34.53 -12.49 -16.85
CA ILE A 9 -34.85 -11.29 -16.06
C ILE A 9 -33.71 -10.29 -16.26
N ASN A 10 -34.01 -9.15 -16.87
CA ASN A 10 -33.04 -8.09 -17.09
C ASN A 10 -33.31 -6.92 -16.12
N PRO A 11 -32.63 -6.85 -14.96
CA PRO A 11 -32.85 -5.80 -13.99
C PRO A 11 -32.46 -4.42 -14.55
N PRO A 12 -33.25 -3.37 -14.27
CA PRO A 12 -32.98 -2.04 -14.79
C PRO A 12 -31.69 -1.46 -14.18
N ASN A 13 -30.74 -1.08 -15.05
CA ASN A 13 -29.45 -0.54 -14.64
C ASN A 13 -29.59 0.95 -14.22
N ALA A 14 -29.97 1.17 -12.97
CA ALA A 14 -30.23 2.49 -12.39
C ALA A 14 -28.97 3.36 -12.20
N VAL A 15 -27.77 2.83 -12.42
CA VAL A 15 -26.51 3.57 -12.22
C VAL A 15 -26.40 4.73 -13.21
N LYS A 16 -26.83 4.54 -14.46
CA LYS A 16 -26.82 5.59 -15.49
C LYS A 16 -27.79 6.74 -15.19
N ALA A 17 -28.87 6.49 -14.45
CA ALA A 17 -29.85 7.51 -14.08
C ALA A 17 -29.36 8.44 -12.95
N LYS A 18 -28.32 8.02 -12.20
CA LYS A 18 -27.70 8.83 -11.13
C LYS A 18 -26.56 9.72 -11.63
N VAL A 19 -26.12 9.56 -12.87
CA VAL A 19 -25.05 10.35 -13.48
C VAL A 19 -25.66 11.27 -14.53
N LYS A 20 -25.69 12.59 -14.25
CA LYS A 20 -26.08 13.58 -15.27
C LYS A 20 -24.89 13.82 -16.20
N VAL A 21 -25.04 13.50 -17.48
CA VAL A 21 -24.12 13.93 -18.54
C VAL A 21 -24.71 15.20 -19.17
N GLY A 22 -24.15 16.36 -18.81
CA GLY A 22 -24.55 17.68 -19.34
C GLY A 22 -25.69 18.39 -18.58
N GLY A 23 -25.56 19.72 -18.38
CA GLY A 23 -26.49 20.61 -17.68
C GLY A 23 -25.83 21.39 -16.52
N PRO A 24 -26.51 22.39 -15.91
CA PRO A 24 -25.96 23.12 -14.75
C PRO A 24 -25.63 22.13 -13.62
N GLY A 25 -24.35 22.02 -13.27
CA GLY A 25 -23.82 20.99 -12.35
C GLY A 25 -23.16 19.78 -13.03
N ALA A 26 -22.96 19.79 -14.36
CA ALA A 26 -22.09 18.84 -15.04
C ALA A 26 -20.62 19.14 -14.72
N VAL A 27 -19.79 18.09 -14.59
CA VAL A 27 -18.35 18.24 -14.39
C VAL A 27 -17.78 18.93 -15.62
N ASP A 28 -17.43 20.21 -15.49
CA ASP A 28 -16.72 20.93 -16.54
C ASP A 28 -15.23 20.54 -16.54
N VAL A 29 -14.55 20.77 -17.66
CA VAL A 29 -13.13 20.44 -17.85
C VAL A 29 -12.27 21.09 -16.75
N ALA A 30 -12.61 22.32 -16.34
CA ALA A 30 -11.89 23.04 -15.29
C ALA A 30 -12.06 22.43 -13.88
N THR A 31 -13.14 21.68 -13.65
CA THR A 31 -13.42 20.95 -12.41
C THR A 31 -12.70 19.61 -12.41
N LEU A 32 -12.62 18.95 -13.58
CA LEU A 32 -11.78 17.76 -13.80
C LEU A 32 -10.30 18.10 -13.62
N GLU A 33 -9.81 19.17 -14.24
CA GLU A 33 -8.43 19.64 -14.09
C GLU A 33 -8.10 20.02 -12.64
N ARG A 34 -9.01 20.67 -11.90
CA ARG A 34 -8.81 20.93 -10.46
C ARG A 34 -8.78 19.66 -9.63
N ALA A 35 -9.59 18.66 -9.96
CA ALA A 35 -9.56 17.37 -9.29
C ALA A 35 -8.26 16.62 -9.59
N GLU A 36 -7.80 16.61 -10.84
CA GLU A 36 -6.52 16.03 -11.25
C GLU A 36 -5.33 16.74 -10.62
N GLN A 37 -5.35 18.07 -10.54
CA GLN A 37 -4.33 18.86 -9.84
C GLN A 37 -4.34 18.63 -8.32
N ALA A 38 -5.52 18.48 -7.70
CA ALA A 38 -5.61 18.11 -6.30
C ALA A 38 -5.05 16.71 -6.06
N ILE A 39 -5.37 15.74 -6.93
CA ILE A 39 -4.80 14.38 -6.89
C ILE A 39 -3.28 14.41 -7.09
N ALA A 40 -2.78 15.24 -8.00
CA ALA A 40 -1.35 15.41 -8.23
C ALA A 40 -0.63 16.05 -7.03
N ALA A 41 -1.24 17.07 -6.41
CA ALA A 41 -0.71 17.73 -5.21
C ALA A 41 -0.71 16.80 -3.97
N MET A 42 -1.61 15.80 -3.92
CA MET A 42 -1.54 14.74 -2.91
C MET A 42 -0.31 13.82 -3.10
N GLY A 43 0.31 13.81 -4.29
CA GLY A 43 1.54 13.08 -4.55
C GLY A 43 2.76 13.62 -3.77
N ASP A 44 2.82 14.93 -3.53
CA ASP A 44 3.89 15.55 -2.74
C ASP A 44 3.75 15.25 -1.24
N GLN A 45 2.51 15.31 -0.71
CA GLN A 45 2.22 14.92 0.68
C GLN A 45 2.51 13.44 0.95
N TYR A 46 2.43 12.60 -0.09
CA TYR A 46 2.77 11.19 0.00
C TYR A 46 4.27 10.94 0.18
N LEU A 47 5.15 11.74 -0.43
CA LEU A 47 6.60 11.59 -0.22
C LEU A 47 7.00 11.90 1.22
N ASP A 48 6.37 12.89 1.84
CA ASP A 48 6.58 13.19 3.26
C ASP A 48 6.16 12.01 4.14
N TRP A 49 5.01 11.39 3.86
CA TRP A 49 4.54 10.20 4.60
C TRP A 49 5.45 8.99 4.39
N VAL A 50 5.90 8.75 3.16
CA VAL A 50 6.84 7.67 2.85
C VAL A 50 8.17 7.86 3.56
N GLN A 51 8.69 9.09 3.64
CA GLN A 51 9.91 9.37 4.39
C GLN A 51 9.71 9.15 5.88
N GLU A 52 8.57 9.56 6.44
CA GLU A 52 8.25 9.33 7.85
C GLU A 52 8.17 7.83 8.17
N ASP A 53 7.44 7.07 7.35
CA ASP A 53 7.28 5.63 7.53
C ASP A 53 8.59 4.87 7.32
N LEU A 54 9.40 5.28 6.35
CA LEU A 54 10.74 4.73 6.17
C LEU A 54 11.62 5.01 7.40
N GLY A 55 11.49 6.19 8.01
CA GLY A 55 12.15 6.54 9.26
C GLY A 55 11.73 5.62 10.43
N LYS A 56 10.44 5.28 10.53
CA LYS A 56 9.92 4.33 11.53
C LYS A 56 10.51 2.93 11.34
N ILE A 57 10.50 2.44 10.10
CA ILE A 57 11.09 1.13 9.74
C ILE A 57 12.58 1.10 10.07
N ASP A 58 13.32 2.16 9.75
CA ASP A 58 14.74 2.24 10.06
C ASP A 58 15.02 2.23 11.57
N ALA A 59 14.23 2.96 12.36
CA ALA A 59 14.36 2.97 13.81
C ALA A 59 14.12 1.57 14.39
N ALA A 60 13.05 0.89 13.95
CA ALA A 60 12.74 -0.48 14.35
C ALA A 60 13.87 -1.46 13.95
N PHE A 61 14.42 -1.32 12.74
CA PHE A 61 15.51 -2.16 12.27
C PHE A 61 16.82 -1.94 13.03
N VAL A 62 17.13 -0.69 13.41
CA VAL A 62 18.29 -0.39 14.26
C VAL A 62 18.14 -1.03 15.64
N ALA A 63 16.93 -0.97 16.23
CA ALA A 63 16.64 -1.64 17.49
C ALA A 63 16.81 -3.17 17.36
N LEU A 64 16.27 -3.77 16.31
CA LEU A 64 16.43 -5.20 15.99
C LEU A 64 17.89 -5.63 15.89
N LYS A 65 18.73 -4.82 15.22
CA LYS A 65 20.17 -5.10 15.11
C LYS A 65 20.92 -4.99 16.43
N ALA A 66 20.51 -4.07 17.29
CA ALA A 66 21.13 -3.87 18.60
C ALA A 66 20.66 -4.91 19.63
N ALA A 67 19.50 -5.54 19.40
CA ALA A 67 18.93 -6.53 20.30
C ALA A 67 19.84 -7.77 20.44
N THR A 68 19.91 -8.23 21.69
CA THR A 68 20.66 -9.42 22.10
C THR A 68 19.71 -10.39 22.78
N GLY A 69 19.80 -11.68 22.45
CA GLY A 69 18.87 -12.68 22.98
C GLY A 69 17.63 -12.85 22.10
N ASP A 70 16.47 -12.96 22.72
CA ASP A 70 15.20 -13.09 22.01
C ASP A 70 14.83 -11.75 21.34
N ARG A 71 14.61 -11.80 20.02
CA ARG A 71 14.34 -10.64 19.15
C ARG A 71 12.86 -10.51 18.79
N ALA A 72 11.97 -11.26 19.45
CA ALA A 72 10.56 -11.34 19.07
C ALA A 72 9.87 -9.96 19.04
N GLN A 73 10.13 -9.10 20.02
CA GLN A 73 9.51 -7.77 20.08
C GLN A 73 10.04 -6.85 18.97
N GLU A 74 11.34 -6.82 18.75
CA GLU A 74 11.95 -5.93 17.76
C GLU A 74 11.57 -6.33 16.33
N VAL A 75 11.33 -7.62 16.09
CA VAL A 75 10.82 -8.14 14.82
C VAL A 75 9.36 -7.74 14.62
N ASP A 76 8.54 -7.79 15.68
CA ASP A 76 7.15 -7.33 15.65
C ASP A 76 7.07 -5.83 15.36
N ASP A 77 7.98 -5.03 15.92
CA ASP A 77 8.07 -3.60 15.64
C ASP A 77 8.40 -3.33 14.15
N VAL A 78 9.32 -4.10 13.57
CA VAL A 78 9.62 -4.03 12.12
C VAL A 78 8.42 -4.48 11.30
N PHE A 79 7.71 -5.53 11.72
CA PHE A 79 6.51 -6.01 11.05
C PHE A 79 5.42 -4.93 11.03
N GLN A 80 5.14 -4.31 12.17
CA GLN A 80 4.11 -3.29 12.30
C GLN A 80 4.43 -2.06 11.44
N ALA A 81 5.67 -1.58 11.49
CA ALA A 81 6.09 -0.45 10.65
C ALA A 81 5.99 -0.79 9.15
N SER A 82 6.36 -2.01 8.75
CA SER A 82 6.23 -2.49 7.36
C SER A 82 4.76 -2.64 6.94
N HIS A 83 3.89 -3.08 7.86
CA HIS A 83 2.47 -3.23 7.62
C HIS A 83 1.81 -1.88 7.37
N ASP A 84 2.14 -0.87 8.17
CA ASP A 84 1.61 0.49 8.04
C ASP A 84 2.07 1.14 6.73
N MET A 85 3.35 0.97 6.37
CA MET A 85 3.89 1.46 5.10
C MET A 85 3.21 0.80 3.88
N LYS A 86 2.91 -0.51 3.95
CA LYS A 86 2.12 -1.21 2.93
C LYS A 86 0.69 -0.67 2.87
N GLY A 87 0.05 -0.44 4.01
CA GLY A 87 -1.32 0.05 4.10
C GLY A 87 -1.51 1.47 3.56
N GLN A 88 -0.45 2.28 3.63
CA GLN A 88 -0.39 3.64 3.11
C GLN A 88 0.14 3.72 1.67
N GLY A 89 0.57 2.59 1.10
CA GLY A 89 1.11 2.46 -0.24
C GLY A 89 0.05 2.72 -1.31
N GLY A 90 -0.22 4.00 -1.58
CA GLY A 90 -0.96 4.49 -2.74
C GLY A 90 -0.21 4.20 -4.06
N SER A 91 0.12 5.24 -4.83
CA SER A 91 0.64 5.16 -6.21
C SER A 91 2.02 4.46 -6.42
N TYR A 92 2.52 3.68 -5.46
CA TYR A 92 3.82 3.00 -5.49
C TYR A 92 3.66 1.50 -5.23
N ASP A 93 3.17 0.80 -6.25
CA ASP A 93 2.96 -0.65 -6.24
C ASP A 93 4.21 -1.45 -5.80
N LEU A 94 5.41 -0.94 -6.10
CA LEU A 94 6.68 -1.56 -5.70
C LEU A 94 6.93 -1.51 -4.19
N ILE A 95 6.65 -0.38 -3.52
CA ILE A 95 6.82 -0.27 -2.07
C ILE A 95 5.81 -1.19 -1.38
N THR A 96 4.56 -1.18 -1.84
CA THR A 96 3.50 -2.07 -1.36
C THR A 96 3.89 -3.54 -1.53
N ALA A 97 4.47 -3.91 -2.68
CA ALA A 97 4.91 -5.28 -2.94
C ALA A 97 6.05 -5.71 -2.01
N ILE A 98 7.08 -4.88 -1.86
CA ILE A 98 8.24 -5.18 -1.01
C ILE A 98 7.81 -5.24 0.47
N GLY A 99 6.98 -4.29 0.93
CA GLY A 99 6.44 -4.29 2.29
C GLY A 99 5.60 -5.53 2.59
N ASN A 100 4.76 -5.95 1.65
CA ASN A 100 4.00 -7.19 1.78
C ASN A 100 4.90 -8.44 1.80
N GLN A 101 5.98 -8.48 1.01
CA GLN A 101 6.94 -9.58 1.04
C GLN A 101 7.67 -9.65 2.38
N LEU A 102 8.09 -8.50 2.92
CA LEU A 102 8.71 -8.40 4.23
C LEU A 102 7.78 -8.90 5.34
N CYS A 103 6.53 -8.43 5.40
CA CYS A 103 5.53 -8.91 6.36
C CYS A 103 5.36 -10.43 6.28
N ARG A 104 5.19 -10.98 5.07
CA ARG A 104 4.99 -12.42 4.86
C ARG A 104 6.20 -13.26 5.22
N MET A 105 7.41 -12.70 5.10
CA MET A 105 8.63 -13.37 5.52
C MET A 105 8.67 -13.43 7.05
N ILE A 106 8.40 -12.31 7.72
CA ILE A 106 8.36 -12.23 9.18
C ILE A 106 7.32 -13.18 9.77
N GLU A 107 6.12 -13.25 9.19
CA GLU A 107 5.05 -14.18 9.64
C GLU A 107 5.43 -15.67 9.55
N LYS A 108 6.44 -16.03 8.75
CA LYS A 108 6.83 -17.41 8.47
C LYS A 108 8.10 -17.86 9.19
N VAL A 109 8.80 -16.95 9.85
CA VAL A 109 10.02 -17.29 10.59
C VAL A 109 9.66 -17.64 12.03
N ASP A 110 10.12 -18.81 12.49
CA ASP A 110 9.88 -19.27 13.87
C ASP A 110 10.85 -18.60 14.85
N THR A 111 12.07 -18.29 14.39
CA THR A 111 13.11 -17.61 15.15
C THR A 111 13.80 -16.58 14.27
N VAL A 112 14.30 -15.51 14.88
CA VAL A 112 15.03 -14.46 14.17
C VAL A 112 16.49 -14.49 14.56
N GLY A 113 17.27 -15.17 13.73
CA GLY A 113 18.72 -15.15 13.77
C GLY A 113 19.30 -14.10 12.83
N ASP A 114 20.62 -14.13 12.66
CA ASP A 114 21.32 -13.14 11.83
C ASP A 114 20.98 -13.27 10.34
N ALA A 115 20.58 -14.46 9.87
CA ALA A 115 20.13 -14.66 8.50
C ALA A 115 18.82 -13.91 8.22
N GLU A 116 17.87 -13.99 9.14
CA GLU A 116 16.58 -13.30 9.05
C GLU A 116 16.78 -11.79 9.17
N VAL A 117 17.65 -11.32 10.07
CA VAL A 117 18.00 -9.89 10.18
C VAL A 117 18.61 -9.37 8.87
N ASN A 118 19.52 -10.12 8.23
CA ASN A 118 20.07 -9.73 6.93
C ASN A 118 18.99 -9.72 5.84
N ALA A 119 18.06 -10.68 5.84
CA ALA A 119 16.96 -10.70 4.89
C ALA A 119 16.03 -9.47 5.07
N ILE A 120 15.74 -9.09 6.32
CA ILE A 120 15.01 -7.86 6.65
C ILE A 120 15.75 -6.63 6.11
N GLU A 121 17.07 -6.54 6.33
CA GLU A 121 17.92 -5.44 5.83
C GLU A 121 17.80 -5.26 4.31
N VAL A 122 17.82 -6.37 3.56
CA VAL A 122 17.70 -6.35 2.09
C VAL A 122 16.35 -5.79 1.65
N HIS A 123 15.25 -6.17 2.29
CA HIS A 123 13.92 -5.64 1.96
C HIS A 123 13.83 -4.14 2.24
N ILE A 124 14.31 -3.70 3.40
CA ILE A 124 14.34 -2.28 3.77
C ILE A 124 15.23 -1.49 2.79
N GLY A 125 16.41 -2.02 2.47
CA GLY A 125 17.31 -1.42 1.47
C GLY A 125 16.67 -1.30 0.09
N ALA A 126 15.90 -2.30 -0.34
CA ALA A 126 15.14 -2.25 -1.59
C ALA A 126 14.07 -1.15 -1.56
N MET A 127 13.32 -0.99 -0.45
CA MET A 127 12.35 0.12 -0.30
C MET A 127 13.05 1.48 -0.41
N LYS A 128 14.18 1.67 0.29
CA LYS A 128 14.98 2.90 0.22
C LYS A 128 15.42 3.22 -1.22
N LEU A 129 15.88 2.20 -1.94
CA LEU A 129 16.35 2.36 -3.31
C LEU A 129 15.21 2.79 -4.25
N VAL A 130 14.02 2.19 -4.10
CA VAL A 130 12.84 2.55 -4.89
C VAL A 130 12.45 4.01 -4.65
N ILE A 131 12.52 4.47 -3.40
CA ILE A 131 12.22 5.87 -3.04
C ILE A 131 13.28 6.83 -3.59
N ALA A 132 14.56 6.45 -3.54
CA ALA A 132 15.67 7.30 -3.99
C ALA A 132 15.79 7.43 -5.52
N GLN A 133 15.20 6.52 -6.30
CA GLN A 133 15.22 6.53 -7.78
C GLN A 133 14.05 7.31 -8.42
N LYS A 134 13.28 8.04 -7.61
CA LYS A 134 12.11 8.82 -8.02
C LYS A 134 12.36 10.30 -7.81
#